data_AF-H2YSU4-F1
#
_entry.id   AF-H2YSU4-F1
#
_cell.length_a   1.000
_cell.length_b   1.000
_cell.length_c   1.000
_cell.angle_alpha   90.00
_cell.angle_beta   90.00
_cell.angle_gamma   90.00
#
_symmetry.space_group_name_H-M   'P 1'
#
loop_
_entity.id
_entity.type
_entity.pdbx_description
1 polymer ?
#
loop_
_entity_poly.entity_id
_entity_poly.type
_entity_poly.pdbx_seq_one_letter_code
_entity_poly.pdbx_strand_id
1 'polypeptide(L)'
;MNVLPLWRIREVADKVTNVVMNYSEVEARVREATNDEAWGPSGTIMQELARDTFMYEYFPEVMGMLWKRMLHEGRKNWRRIYKSQLLLMYLIKNGSERVVTSAREHLYDLKSLQDYTCHDEHGKDPRDQCSNQSQGNYLFNSGQR
;
A
#
# COMPACT_ATOMS: atom_id res chain seq x y z
N MET A 1 27.17 18.44 -21.90
CA MET A 1 25.72 18.40 -21.72
C MET A 1 25.44 17.41 -20.59
N ASN A 2 25.05 17.87 -19.39
CA ASN A 2 24.86 16.98 -18.24
C ASN A 2 23.56 16.18 -18.44
N VAL A 3 23.70 14.91 -18.81
CA VAL A 3 22.57 13.99 -18.92
C VAL A 3 22.17 13.60 -17.49
N LEU A 4 21.00 14.06 -17.05
CA LEU A 4 20.47 13.65 -15.74
C LEU A 4 20.23 12.13 -15.77
N PRO A 5 20.64 11.39 -14.72
CA PRO A 5 20.46 9.95 -14.70
C PRO A 5 18.98 9.59 -14.64
N LEU A 6 18.56 8.51 -15.32
CA LEU A 6 17.17 8.07 -15.46
C LEU A 6 16.41 7.99 -14.13
N TRP A 7 17.10 7.60 -13.03
CA TRP A 7 16.49 7.55 -11.70
C TRP A 7 16.13 8.93 -11.14
N ARG A 8 16.90 9.97 -11.47
CA ARG A 8 16.64 11.36 -11.08
C ARG A 8 15.53 11.98 -11.93
N ILE A 9 15.44 11.59 -13.21
CA ILE A 9 14.32 11.96 -14.09
C ILE A 9 13.01 11.34 -13.55
N ARG A 10 13.06 10.08 -13.10
CA ARG A 10 11.91 9.41 -12.47
C ARG A 10 11.52 10.08 -11.15
N GLU A 11 12.48 10.43 -10.31
CA GLU A 11 12.22 11.14 -9.05
C GLU A 11 11.61 12.54 -9.27
N VAL A 12 12.07 13.28 -10.29
CA VAL A 12 11.48 14.57 -10.67
C VAL A 12 10.10 14.38 -11.28
N ALA A 13 9.88 13.34 -12.10
CA ALA A 13 8.57 13.00 -12.62
C ALA A 13 7.58 12.58 -11.51
N ASP A 14 8.04 11.84 -10.50
CA ASP A 14 7.25 11.47 -9.32
C ASP A 14 6.90 12.71 -8.48
N LYS A 15 7.81 13.69 -8.37
CA LYS A 15 7.54 14.98 -7.70
C LYS A 15 6.58 15.87 -8.48
N VAL A 16 6.67 15.90 -9.82
CA VAL A 16 5.79 16.70 -10.69
C VAL A 16 4.39 16.07 -10.81
N THR A 17 4.29 14.74 -10.86
CA THR A 17 2.99 14.04 -10.84
C THR A 17 2.26 14.27 -9.52
N ASN A 18 2.93 14.32 -8.38
CA ASN A 18 2.28 14.66 -7.10
C ASN A 18 1.67 16.09 -7.08
N VAL A 19 2.12 17.01 -7.93
CA VAL A 19 1.67 18.43 -7.96
C VAL A 19 0.50 18.65 -8.94
N VAL A 20 0.23 17.72 -9.87
CA VAL A 20 -0.81 17.85 -10.90
C VAL A 20 -1.63 16.56 -11.02
N MET A 21 -2.15 16.02 -9.91
CA MET A 21 -3.07 14.89 -9.95
C MET A 21 -4.36 15.27 -9.23
N ASN A 22 -5.44 15.47 -10.00
CA ASN A 22 -6.79 15.46 -9.48
C ASN A 22 -7.15 14.02 -9.13
N TYR A 23 -6.74 13.58 -7.95
CA TYR A 23 -7.20 12.31 -7.41
C TYR A 23 -8.70 12.35 -7.20
N SER A 24 -9.38 11.22 -7.47
CA SER A 24 -10.77 11.07 -7.05
C SER A 24 -10.89 11.07 -5.53
N GLU A 25 -12.11 11.22 -5.02
CA GLU A 25 -12.37 11.10 -3.58
C GLU A 25 -11.97 9.71 -3.04
N VAL A 26 -12.21 8.65 -3.82
CA VAL A 26 -11.86 7.28 -3.46
C VAL A 26 -10.35 7.10 -3.41
N GLU A 27 -9.63 7.60 -4.41
CA GLU A 27 -8.17 7.57 -4.43
C GLU A 27 -7.57 8.36 -3.27
N ALA A 28 -8.12 9.55 -2.96
CA ALA A 28 -7.71 10.35 -1.82
C ALA A 28 -7.88 9.60 -0.49
N ARG A 29 -8.98 8.86 -0.32
CA ARG A 29 -9.25 8.03 0.87
C ARG A 29 -8.25 6.88 1.01
N VAL A 30 -7.89 6.20 -0.07
CA VAL A 30 -6.80 5.20 -0.05
C VAL A 30 -5.48 5.85 0.34
N ARG A 31 -5.21 7.06 -0.17
CA ARG A 31 -3.99 7.80 0.16
C ARG A 31 -3.93 8.18 1.63
N GLU A 32 -5.05 8.57 2.22
CA GLU A 32 -5.18 8.86 3.65
C GLU A 32 -4.93 7.60 4.49
N ALA A 33 -5.56 6.48 4.15
CA ALA A 33 -5.36 5.20 4.83
C ALA A 33 -3.90 4.71 4.78
N THR A 34 -3.13 5.12 3.76
CA THR A 34 -1.74 4.70 3.52
C THR A 34 -0.73 5.83 3.70
N ASN A 35 -1.02 6.82 4.53
CA ASN A 35 -0.12 7.95 4.82
C ASN A 35 1.16 7.54 5.59
N ASP A 36 2.06 8.49 5.89
CA ASP A 36 3.36 8.24 6.56
C ASP A 36 3.31 8.28 8.10
N GLU A 37 2.12 8.43 8.68
CA GLU A 37 1.94 8.48 10.13
C GLU A 37 2.38 7.16 10.78
N ALA A 38 2.85 7.25 12.01
CA ALA A 38 3.38 6.09 12.74
C ALA A 38 2.29 5.09 13.15
N TRP A 39 1.00 5.42 13.04
CA TRP A 39 -0.11 4.53 13.37
C TRP A 39 -0.78 3.96 12.12
N GLY A 40 -1.44 2.82 12.29
CA GLY A 40 -2.20 2.16 11.22
C GLY A 40 -3.43 2.97 10.76
N PRO A 41 -4.04 2.60 9.62
CA PRO A 41 -5.30 3.20 9.18
C PRO A 41 -6.41 3.01 10.23
N SER A 42 -7.31 3.98 10.33
CA SER A 42 -8.50 3.87 11.18
C SER A 42 -9.44 2.75 10.69
N GLY A 43 -10.15 2.09 11.60
CA GLY A 43 -11.17 1.10 11.24
C GLY A 43 -12.27 1.68 10.34
N THR A 44 -12.66 2.94 10.58
CA THR A 44 -13.70 3.63 9.82
C THR A 44 -13.31 3.77 8.34
N ILE A 45 -12.10 4.26 8.07
CA ILE A 45 -11.64 4.47 6.68
C ILE A 45 -11.46 3.13 5.95
N MET A 46 -11.00 2.09 6.64
CA MET A 46 -10.92 0.74 6.07
C MET A 46 -12.30 0.16 5.74
N GLN A 47 -13.30 0.41 6.60
CA GLN A 47 -14.66 -0.06 6.36
C GLN A 47 -15.32 0.65 5.17
N GLU A 48 -15.11 1.95 5.02
CA GLU A 48 -15.59 2.72 3.86
C GLU A 48 -14.97 2.19 2.56
N LEU A 49 -13.64 2.04 2.53
CA LEU A 49 -12.96 1.47 1.37
C LEU A 49 -13.41 0.04 1.06
N ALA A 50 -13.69 -0.77 2.09
CA ALA A 50 -14.26 -2.11 1.88
C ALA A 50 -15.63 -2.05 1.19
N ARG A 51 -16.49 -1.10 1.56
CA ARG A 51 -17.78 -0.88 0.87
C ARG A 51 -17.57 -0.44 -0.58
N ASP A 52 -16.61 0.46 -0.82
CA ASP A 52 -16.28 0.93 -2.17
C ASP A 52 -15.86 -0.21 -3.09
N THR A 53 -15.19 -1.26 -2.58
CA THR A 53 -14.81 -2.42 -3.40
C THR A 53 -15.99 -3.22 -3.96
N PHE A 54 -17.20 -3.08 -3.41
CA PHE A 54 -18.41 -3.71 -3.97
C PHE A 54 -18.97 -2.92 -5.16
N MET A 55 -18.60 -1.65 -5.32
CA MET A 55 -19.04 -0.82 -6.43
C MET A 55 -18.13 -1.04 -7.64
N TYR A 56 -18.74 -1.30 -8.80
CA TYR A 56 -17.98 -1.59 -10.03
C TYR A 56 -17.07 -0.43 -10.43
N GLU A 57 -17.59 0.80 -10.31
CA GLU A 57 -16.92 2.06 -10.63
C GLU A 57 -15.73 2.36 -9.71
N TYR A 58 -15.90 2.18 -8.39
CA TYR A 58 -14.87 2.55 -7.42
C TYR A 58 -13.81 1.47 -7.19
N PHE A 59 -14.13 0.20 -7.43
CA PHE A 59 -13.16 -0.88 -7.29
C PHE A 59 -11.81 -0.65 -8.00
N PRO A 60 -11.76 -0.29 -9.30
CA PRO A 60 -10.48 -0.05 -9.98
C PRO A 60 -9.70 1.12 -9.36
N GLU A 61 -10.38 2.12 -8.81
CA GLU A 61 -9.74 3.25 -8.13
C GLU A 61 -9.14 2.83 -6.78
N VAL A 62 -9.90 2.08 -5.97
CA VAL A 62 -9.42 1.55 -4.68
C VAL A 62 -8.19 0.67 -4.89
N MET A 63 -8.32 -0.35 -5.72
CA MET A 63 -7.25 -1.34 -5.91
C MET A 63 -6.07 -0.74 -6.70
N GLY A 64 -6.33 0.07 -7.73
CA GLY A 64 -5.29 0.72 -8.52
C GLY A 64 -4.41 1.64 -7.68
N MET A 65 -5.02 2.48 -6.84
CA MET A 65 -4.26 3.35 -5.93
C MET A 65 -3.52 2.54 -4.86
N LEU A 66 -4.16 1.51 -4.30
CA LEU A 66 -3.53 0.64 -3.30
C LEU A 66 -2.27 -0.04 -3.83
N TRP A 67 -2.35 -0.64 -5.02
CA TRP A 67 -1.20 -1.28 -5.67
C TRP A 67 -0.11 -0.27 -6.00
N LYS A 68 -0.48 0.91 -6.52
CA LYS A 68 0.48 2.00 -6.79
C LYS A 68 1.24 2.39 -5.51
N ARG A 69 0.54 2.61 -4.40
CA ARG A 69 1.14 2.95 -3.10
C ARG A 69 2.04 1.83 -2.56
N MET A 70 1.66 0.58 -2.78
CA MET A 70 2.37 -0.58 -2.24
C MET A 70 3.62 -0.94 -3.05
N LEU A 71 3.56 -0.86 -4.38
CA LEU A 71 4.57 -1.44 -5.26
C LEU A 71 5.41 -0.39 -6.01
N HIS A 72 4.84 0.79 -6.30
CA HIS A 72 5.46 1.71 -7.27
C HIS A 72 6.12 2.94 -6.63
N GLU A 73 5.79 3.30 -5.39
CA GLU A 73 6.34 4.49 -4.69
C GLU A 73 7.72 4.27 -4.05
N GLY A 74 8.35 3.11 -4.27
CA GLY A 74 9.74 2.86 -3.92
C GLY A 74 10.00 2.45 -2.46
N ARG A 75 11.08 1.68 -2.30
CA ARG A 75 11.56 1.03 -1.07
C ARG A 75 12.08 1.97 0.04
N LYS A 76 11.80 3.28 -0.03
CA LYS A 76 12.10 4.22 1.06
C LYS A 76 10.87 4.53 1.90
N ASN A 77 9.68 4.31 1.33
CA ASN A 77 8.40 4.64 1.94
C ASN A 77 7.79 3.43 2.66
N TRP A 78 8.57 2.80 3.55
CA TRP A 78 8.22 1.53 4.18
C TRP A 78 6.88 1.58 4.93
N ARG A 79 6.56 2.71 5.59
CA ARG A 79 5.28 2.89 6.30
C ARG A 79 4.09 2.83 5.37
N ARG A 80 4.19 3.44 4.17
CA ARG A 80 3.14 3.37 3.14
C ARG A 80 2.95 1.94 2.67
N ILE A 81 4.05 1.25 2.38
CA ILE A 81 4.01 -0.17 1.96
C ILE A 81 3.34 -1.02 3.04
N TYR A 82 3.73 -0.84 4.30
CA TYR A 82 3.14 -1.57 5.43
C TYR A 82 1.66 -1.27 5.62
N LYS A 83 1.26 0.01 5.63
CA LYS A 83 -0.17 0.39 5.78
C LYS A 83 -1.00 -0.06 4.59
N SER A 84 -0.44 -0.09 3.38
CA SER A 84 -1.08 -0.70 2.22
C SER A 84 -1.31 -2.20 2.42
N GLN A 85 -0.35 -2.93 3.02
CA GLN A 85 -0.54 -4.35 3.34
C GLN A 85 -1.64 -4.54 4.39
N LEU A 86 -1.68 -3.72 5.44
CA LEU A 86 -2.76 -3.75 6.43
C LEU A 86 -4.13 -3.52 5.80
N LEU A 87 -4.24 -2.51 4.94
CA LEU A 87 -5.47 -2.23 4.21
C LEU A 87 -5.85 -3.40 3.29
N LEU A 88 -4.91 -3.96 2.52
CA LEU A 88 -5.17 -5.13 1.67
C LEU A 88 -5.67 -6.33 2.49
N MET A 89 -5.05 -6.63 3.64
CA MET A 89 -5.50 -7.71 4.54
C MET A 89 -6.93 -7.48 5.03
N TYR A 90 -7.28 -6.24 5.37
CA TYR A 90 -8.64 -5.90 5.77
C TYR A 90 -9.63 -6.08 4.60
N LEU A 91 -9.29 -5.59 3.41
CA LEU A 91 -10.13 -5.68 2.22
C LEU A 91 -10.33 -7.14 1.75
N ILE A 92 -9.34 -8.00 1.91
CA ILE A 92 -9.49 -9.44 1.62
C ILE A 92 -10.54 -10.09 2.53
N LYS A 93 -10.61 -9.66 3.79
CA LYS A 93 -11.55 -10.22 4.79
C LYS A 93 -12.96 -9.62 4.70
N ASN A 94 -13.06 -8.34 4.31
CA ASN A 94 -14.31 -7.57 4.47
C ASN A 94 -14.82 -6.93 3.16
N GLY A 95 -14.02 -6.94 2.09
CA GLY A 95 -14.36 -6.36 0.80
C GLY A 95 -14.97 -7.37 -0.17
N SER A 96 -15.10 -6.97 -1.43
CA SER A 96 -15.64 -7.83 -2.48
C SER A 96 -14.68 -8.97 -2.87
N GLU A 97 -15.22 -10.08 -3.37
CA GLU A 97 -14.40 -11.23 -3.82
C GLU A 97 -13.37 -10.86 -4.89
N ARG A 98 -13.63 -9.78 -5.66
CA ARG A 98 -12.69 -9.24 -6.65
C ARG A 98 -11.36 -8.82 -6.02
N VAL A 99 -11.33 -8.44 -4.74
CA VAL A 99 -10.10 -8.13 -4.00
C VAL A 99 -9.21 -9.38 -3.91
N VAL A 100 -9.80 -10.53 -3.62
CA VAL A 100 -9.07 -11.81 -3.54
C VAL A 100 -8.50 -12.18 -4.91
N THR A 101 -9.28 -12.01 -5.98
CA THR A 101 -8.79 -12.24 -7.36
C THR A 101 -7.63 -11.32 -7.69
N SER A 102 -7.76 -10.01 -7.43
CA SER A 102 -6.69 -9.04 -7.68
C SER A 102 -5.43 -9.33 -6.87
N ALA A 103 -5.57 -9.76 -5.60
CA ALA A 103 -4.43 -10.15 -4.76
C ALA A 103 -3.71 -11.41 -5.29
N ARG A 104 -4.45 -12.38 -5.84
CA ARG A 104 -3.87 -13.58 -6.48
C ARG A 104 -3.07 -13.22 -7.74
N GLU A 105 -3.57 -12.28 -8.54
CA GLU A 105 -2.87 -11.79 -9.74
C GLU A 105 -1.54 -11.12 -9.38
N HIS A 106 -1.46 -10.45 -8.22
CA HIS A 106 -0.26 -9.77 -7.73
C HIS A 106 0.56 -10.59 -6.72
N LEU A 107 0.34 -11.91 -6.64
CA LEU A 107 0.96 -12.76 -5.62
C LEU A 107 2.50 -12.73 -5.67
N TYR A 108 3.08 -12.66 -6.87
CA TYR A 108 4.54 -12.59 -7.03
C TYR A 108 5.10 -11.25 -6.53
N ASP A 109 4.41 -10.14 -6.82
CA ASP A 109 4.81 -8.82 -6.32
C ASP A 109 4.74 -8.77 -4.80
N LEU A 110 3.68 -9.32 -4.21
CA LEU A 110 3.52 -9.43 -2.76
C LEU A 110 4.64 -10.27 -2.11
N LYS A 111 5.03 -11.38 -2.73
CA LYS A 111 6.15 -12.20 -2.25
C LYS A 111 7.48 -11.43 -2.27
N SER A 112 7.69 -10.55 -3.25
CA SER A 112 8.90 -9.74 -3.34
C SER A 112 9.06 -8.73 -2.18
N LEU A 113 7.98 -8.46 -1.44
CA LEU A 113 7.97 -7.60 -0.25
C LEU A 113 8.34 -8.35 1.03
N GLN A 114 8.51 -9.68 1.01
CA GLN A 114 8.84 -10.48 2.21
C GLN A 114 10.26 -10.24 2.72
N ASP A 115 11.21 -10.03 1.81
CA ASP A 115 12.63 -9.79 2.15
C ASP A 115 12.92 -8.31 2.44
N TYR A 116 11.88 -7.50 2.63
CA TYR A 116 12.02 -6.07 2.78
C TYR A 116 12.42 -5.69 4.21
N THR A 117 13.64 -5.18 4.38
CA THR A 117 14.16 -4.67 5.66
C THR A 117 13.81 -3.20 5.85
N CYS A 118 13.12 -2.90 6.95
CA CYS A 118 12.80 -1.54 7.37
C CYS A 118 13.97 -0.96 8.19
N HIS A 119 14.44 0.22 7.80
CA HIS A 119 15.39 1.02 8.59
C HIS A 119 14.72 2.34 8.95
N ASP A 120 14.45 2.54 10.24
CA ASP A 120 14.07 3.84 10.78
C ASP A 120 15.33 4.66 11.04
N GLU A 121 15.42 5.86 10.48
CA GLU A 121 16.52 6.81 10.71
C GLU A 121 16.47 7.44 12.12
N HIS A 122 15.41 7.23 12.91
CA HIS A 122 15.16 7.94 14.18
C HIS A 122 15.43 7.16 15.48
N GLY A 123 16.12 6.02 15.44
CA GLY A 123 16.66 5.38 16.67
C GLY A 123 15.63 4.98 17.74
N LYS A 124 14.32 5.07 17.47
CA LYS A 124 13.26 4.48 18.28
C LYS A 124 13.00 3.07 17.78
N ASP A 125 12.93 2.14 18.73
CA ASP A 125 13.01 0.71 18.49
C ASP A 125 12.06 0.23 17.37
N PRO A 126 12.56 -0.14 16.18
CA PRO A 126 11.74 -0.56 15.03
C PRO A 126 11.04 -1.91 15.24
N ARG A 127 11.37 -2.62 16.33
CA ARG A 127 11.04 -4.03 16.53
C ARG A 127 9.53 -4.28 16.61
N ASP A 128 8.74 -3.40 17.22
CA ASP A 128 7.29 -3.63 17.36
C ASP A 128 6.50 -3.42 16.05
N GLN A 129 6.96 -2.55 15.15
CA GLN A 129 6.28 -2.34 13.86
C GLN A 129 6.77 -3.31 12.78
N CYS A 130 8.07 -3.64 12.78
CA CYS A 130 8.62 -4.65 11.88
C CYS A 130 8.18 -6.07 12.25
N SER A 131 8.02 -6.38 13.55
CA SER A 131 7.52 -7.69 14.01
C SER A 131 6.08 -7.93 13.56
N ASN A 132 5.23 -6.91 13.62
CA ASN A 132 3.84 -7.00 13.18
C ASN A 132 3.71 -7.19 11.65
N GLN A 133 4.64 -6.63 10.86
CA GLN A 133 4.70 -6.88 9.42
C GLN A 133 5.13 -8.32 9.09
N SER A 134 6.12 -8.85 9.80
CA SER A 134 6.52 -10.25 9.66
C SER A 134 5.38 -11.20 10.07
N GLN A 135 4.66 -10.91 11.16
CA GLN A 135 3.45 -11.65 11.60
C GLN A 135 2.29 -11.58 10.58
N GLY A 136 2.04 -10.41 9.98
CA GLY A 136 1.02 -10.25 8.93
C GLY A 136 1.30 -11.08 7.67
N ASN A 137 2.58 -11.18 7.29
CA ASN A 137 3.03 -12.03 6.18
C ASN A 137 2.90 -13.53 6.49
N TYR A 138 3.06 -13.96 7.74
CA TYR A 138 2.79 -15.35 8.15
C TYR A 138 1.29 -15.71 8.06
N LEU A 139 0.39 -14.79 8.40
CA LEU A 139 -1.05 -15.03 8.32
C LEU A 139 -1.53 -15.23 6.88
N PHE A 140 -1.00 -14.47 5.92
CA PHE A 140 -1.31 -14.62 4.48
C PHE A 140 -0.88 -15.99 3.92
N ASN A 141 0.18 -16.59 4.46
CA ASN A 141 0.71 -17.89 4.02
C ASN A 141 0.04 -19.10 4.70
N SER A 142 -0.60 -18.91 5.86
CA SER A 142 -1.14 -20.04 6.65
C SER A 142 -2.42 -20.68 6.08
N GLY A 143 -3.09 -20.08 5.10
CA GLY A 143 -4.26 -20.69 4.44
C GLY A 143 -5.39 -21.13 5.37
N GLN A 144 -5.43 -20.61 6.60
CA GLN A 144 -6.50 -20.91 7.56
C GLN A 144 -7.68 -20.00 7.23
N ARG A 145 -8.77 -20.63 6.79
CA ARG A 145 -10.09 -20.04 6.51
C ARG A 145 -10.67 -19.37 7.75
#